data_AF-A0A2P6VH29-F1
#
_entry.id   AF-A0A2P6VH29-F1
#
_cell.length_a   1.000
_cell.length_b   1.000
_cell.length_c   1.000
_cell.angle_alpha   90.00
_cell.angle_beta   90.00
_cell.angle_gamma   90.00
#
_symmetry.space_group_name_H-M   'P 1'
#
loop_
_entity.id
_entity.type
_entity.pdbx_description
1 polymer ?
#
loop_
_entity_poly.entity_id
_entity_poly.type
_entity_poly.pdbx_seq_one_letter_code
_entity_poly.pdbx_strand_id
1 'polypeptide(L)'
;MPLGFASLTRAVCNRARRGLYAGRRVLSGNQISDDGGNKSRRVWKPNSHNKRLYSHVLQRMVQLRVTAAALRDIDKVGGIDAYILNTPDKKLQSDVALDLRGEMVEALLKESVRVHAAEQQQAAQPQRQQQRRRRQQQAAQLGLSPAAAAAVEAAPL
;
A
#
# COMPACT_ATOMS: atom_id res chain seq x y z
N MET A 1 -5.96 6.31 23.84
CA MET A 1 -4.56 6.69 24.14
C MET A 1 -3.72 6.49 22.88
N PRO A 2 -3.27 7.53 22.15
CA PRO A 2 -2.29 7.29 21.10
C PRO A 2 -0.90 7.21 21.74
N LEU A 3 -0.26 6.06 21.62
CA LEU A 3 1.13 5.85 22.04
C LEU A 3 2.05 6.66 21.10
N GLY A 4 2.36 7.88 21.51
CA GLY A 4 3.29 8.76 20.85
C GLY A 4 4.73 8.35 21.08
N PHE A 5 5.30 7.54 20.18
CA PHE A 5 6.74 7.56 19.96
C PHE A 5 7.06 8.77 19.10
N ALA A 6 7.26 9.92 19.74
CA ALA A 6 7.89 11.06 19.10
C ALA A 6 9.32 10.66 18.74
N SER A 7 9.51 10.04 17.58
CA SER A 7 10.84 9.85 17.03
C SER A 7 11.47 11.24 16.91
N LEU A 8 12.67 11.40 17.48
CA LEU A 8 13.51 12.58 17.31
C LEU A 8 13.87 12.71 15.83
N THR A 9 12.91 13.15 15.01
CA THR A 9 13.14 13.42 13.61
C THR A 9 13.90 14.74 13.53
N ARG A 10 15.12 14.65 12.99
CA ARG A 10 15.86 15.82 12.53
C ARG A 10 14.91 16.71 11.70
N ALA A 11 14.90 18.01 11.96
CA ALA A 11 14.00 18.96 11.28
C ALA A 11 14.02 18.75 9.76
N VAL A 12 12.89 18.24 9.22
CA VAL A 12 12.68 18.01 7.79
C VAL A 12 12.06 19.27 7.20
N CYS A 13 12.55 19.73 6.04
CA CYS A 13 11.97 20.90 5.41
C CYS A 13 10.55 20.58 4.87
N ASN A 14 9.62 21.54 4.94
CA ASN A 14 8.23 21.38 4.45
C ASN A 14 8.14 20.96 2.98
N ARG A 15 9.19 21.21 2.18
CA ARG A 15 9.27 20.73 0.80
C ARG A 15 9.50 19.22 0.71
N ALA A 16 10.35 18.66 1.58
CA ALA A 16 10.61 17.23 1.63
C ALA A 16 9.46 16.45 2.26
N ARG A 17 8.70 17.05 3.19
CA ARG A 17 7.48 16.43 3.73
C ARG A 17 6.44 16.11 2.65
N ARG A 18 6.27 17.02 1.68
CA ARG A 18 5.28 16.95 0.59
C ARG A 18 5.72 16.09 -0.62
N GLY A 19 6.85 15.40 -0.58
CA GLY A 19 7.31 14.60 -1.72
C GLY A 19 8.48 13.68 -1.40
N LEU A 20 8.98 12.97 -2.40
CA LEU A 20 10.02 11.96 -2.21
C LEU A 20 11.42 12.53 -2.45
N TYR A 21 12.15 12.79 -1.36
CA TYR A 21 13.47 13.42 -1.40
C TYR A 21 14.64 12.49 -1.06
N ALA A 22 14.39 11.25 -0.61
CA ALA A 22 15.45 10.27 -0.28
C ALA A 22 16.58 10.87 0.59
N GLY A 23 16.20 11.61 1.63
CA GLY A 23 17.12 12.31 2.55
C GLY A 23 17.85 13.52 1.96
N ARG A 24 17.57 13.92 0.70
CA ARG A 24 18.15 15.13 0.10
C ARG A 24 17.47 16.37 0.68
N ARG A 25 18.28 17.31 1.13
CA ARG A 25 17.84 18.60 1.69
C ARG A 25 18.49 19.76 0.95
N VAL A 26 17.98 20.95 1.21
CA VAL A 26 18.67 22.18 0.81
C VAL A 26 19.94 22.28 1.63
N LEU A 27 21.07 22.48 0.96
CA LEU A 27 22.36 22.72 1.60
C LEU A 27 22.68 24.21 1.49
N SER A 28 23.17 24.80 2.57
CA SER A 28 23.71 26.15 2.60
C SER A 28 25.21 26.10 2.86
N GLY A 29 25.94 27.05 2.28
CA GLY A 29 27.37 27.19 2.48
C GLY A 29 27.92 28.39 1.74
N ASN A 30 29.21 28.39 1.48
CA ASN A 30 29.89 29.46 0.78
C ASN A 30 30.46 28.93 -0.53
N GLN A 31 30.36 29.70 -1.60
CA GLN A 31 31.24 29.54 -2.75
C GLN A 31 32.52 30.33 -2.44
N ILE A 32 33.66 29.68 -2.61
CA ILE A 32 34.98 30.22 -2.33
C ILE A 32 35.64 30.50 -3.69
N SER A 33 36.26 31.68 -3.85
CA SER A 33 37.06 31.99 -5.03
C SER A 33 38.24 31.02 -5.15
N ASP A 34 38.80 30.87 -6.35
CA ASP A 34 39.96 30.00 -6.57
C ASP A 34 41.15 30.41 -5.68
N ASP A 35 41.34 31.72 -5.48
CA ASP A 35 42.38 32.27 -4.58
C ASP A 35 42.05 32.15 -3.08
N GLY A 36 40.90 31.57 -2.72
CA GLY A 36 40.50 31.32 -1.33
C GLY A 36 40.05 32.54 -0.51
N GLY A 37 40.35 33.75 -0.96
CA GLY A 37 40.10 35.00 -0.22
C GLY A 37 38.62 35.41 -0.16
N ASN A 38 37.87 35.25 -1.24
CA ASN A 38 36.50 35.74 -1.33
C ASN A 38 35.49 34.61 -1.06
N LYS A 39 34.53 34.86 -0.17
CA LYS A 39 33.48 33.90 0.21
C LYS A 39 32.10 34.52 -0.05
N SER A 40 31.34 33.93 -0.95
CA SER A 40 29.96 34.35 -1.25
C SER A 40 28.96 33.30 -0.76
N ARG A 41 27.87 33.72 -0.11
CA ARG A 41 26.85 32.80 0.39
C ARG A 41 26.12 32.12 -0.77
N ARG A 42 26.00 30.79 -0.73
CA ARG A 42 25.32 30.00 -1.76
C ARG A 42 24.39 28.97 -1.13
N VAL A 43 23.27 28.72 -1.81
CA VAL A 43 22.28 27.71 -1.45
C VAL A 43 22.15 26.70 -2.59
N TRP A 44 22.41 25.43 -2.31
CA TRP A 44 22.25 24.32 -3.27
C TRP A 44 20.91 23.62 -3.03
N LYS A 45 20.04 23.67 -4.04
CA LYS A 45 18.71 23.04 -4.00
C LYS A 45 18.80 21.64 -4.64
N PRO A 46 18.11 20.63 -4.09
CA PRO A 46 18.04 19.32 -4.71
C PRO A 46 17.27 19.38 -6.04
N ASN A 47 17.67 18.55 -7.00
CA ASN A 47 17.00 18.41 -8.29
C ASN A 47 15.67 17.67 -8.12
N SER A 48 14.56 18.42 -7.99
CA SER A 48 13.20 17.90 -7.78
C SER A 48 12.30 18.14 -8.98
N HIS A 49 11.61 17.10 -9.46
CA HIS A 49 10.69 17.13 -10.60
C HIS A 49 9.29 16.69 -10.18
N ASN A 50 8.25 17.19 -10.85
CA ASN A 50 6.90 16.63 -10.71
C ASN A 50 6.75 15.46 -11.69
N LYS A 51 6.46 14.26 -11.19
CA LYS A 51 6.35 13.03 -11.99
C LYS A 51 5.12 12.23 -11.58
N ARG A 52 4.57 11.51 -12.55
CA ARG A 52 3.47 10.55 -12.37
C ARG A 52 4.07 9.16 -12.31
N LEU A 53 3.83 8.44 -11.22
CA LEU A 53 4.31 7.08 -11.01
C LEU A 53 3.10 6.16 -10.85
N TYR A 54 3.11 5.02 -11.51
CA TYR A 54 2.03 4.04 -11.40
C TYR A 54 2.20 3.21 -10.13
N SER A 55 1.15 3.13 -9.32
CA SER A 55 1.06 2.22 -8.18
C SER A 55 0.23 1.01 -8.57
N HIS A 56 0.81 -0.18 -8.43
CA HIS A 56 0.15 -1.46 -8.68
C HIS A 56 -0.85 -1.79 -7.57
N VAL A 57 -0.48 -1.53 -6.30
CA VAL A 57 -1.35 -1.80 -5.14
C VAL A 57 -2.62 -0.94 -5.19
N LEU A 58 -2.50 0.34 -5.56
CA LEU A 58 -3.63 1.27 -5.64
C LEU A 58 -4.28 1.30 -7.03
N GLN A 59 -3.71 0.60 -8.02
CA GLN A 59 -4.16 0.56 -9.42
C GLN A 59 -4.36 1.95 -10.07
N ARG A 60 -3.59 2.96 -9.64
CA ARG A 60 -3.72 4.36 -10.11
C ARG A 60 -2.37 5.05 -10.29
N MET A 61 -2.38 6.10 -11.11
CA MET A 61 -1.24 7.01 -11.26
C MET A 61 -1.19 7.99 -10.10
N VAL A 62 -0.08 8.03 -9.36
CA VAL A 62 0.16 8.97 -8.26
C VAL A 62 1.10 10.07 -8.74
N GLN A 63 0.71 11.33 -8.56
CA GLN A 63 1.55 12.48 -8.91
C GLN A 63 2.33 12.95 -7.68
N LEU A 64 3.66 12.97 -7.77
CA LEU A 64 4.53 13.36 -6.66
C LEU A 64 5.67 14.24 -7.15
N ARG A 65 6.12 15.13 -6.24
CA ARG A 65 7.43 15.78 -6.39
C ARG A 65 8.51 14.81 -5.95
N VAL A 66 9.35 14.39 -6.89
CA VAL A 66 10.38 13.37 -6.67
C VAL A 66 11.75 13.94 -7.05
N THR A 67 12.77 13.64 -6.25
CA THR A 67 14.16 13.98 -6.60
C THR A 67 14.77 12.95 -7.54
N ALA A 68 15.76 13.34 -8.35
CA ALA A 68 16.48 12.40 -9.21
C ALA A 68 17.14 11.24 -8.42
N ALA A 69 17.52 11.47 -7.16
CA ALA A 69 18.01 10.42 -6.28
C ALA A 69 16.90 9.41 -5.91
N ALA A 70 15.73 9.91 -5.51
CA ALA A 70 14.59 9.07 -5.18
C ALA A 70 14.08 8.27 -6.39
N LEU A 71 14.06 8.85 -7.60
CA LEU A 71 13.72 8.10 -8.82
C LEU A 71 14.66 6.91 -9.03
N ARG A 72 15.98 7.11 -8.91
CA ARG A 72 16.94 6.00 -9.03
C ARG A 72 16.75 4.93 -7.96
N ASP A 73 16.37 5.32 -6.74
CA ASP A 73 16.11 4.36 -5.67
C ASP A 73 14.80 3.59 -5.92
N ILE A 74 13.78 4.25 -6.47
CA ILE A 74 12.52 3.61 -6.91
C ILE A 74 12.80 2.59 -8.01
N ASP A 75 13.60 2.95 -9.02
CA ASP A 75 13.96 2.05 -10.13
C ASP A 75 14.75 0.84 -9.63
N LYS A 76 15.69 1.04 -8.69
CA LYS A 76 16.47 -0.05 -8.09
C LYS A 76 15.63 -1.08 -7.34
N VAL A 77 14.58 -0.61 -6.65
CA VAL A 77 13.70 -1.50 -5.87
C VAL A 77 12.59 -2.08 -6.76
N GLY A 78 12.41 -1.57 -7.98
CA GLY A 78 11.45 -2.09 -8.95
C GLY A 78 10.05 -1.46 -8.87
N GLY A 79 9.91 -0.27 -8.28
CA GLY A 79 8.64 0.44 -8.27
C GLY A 79 8.42 1.32 -7.04
N ILE A 80 7.45 2.24 -7.15
CA ILE A 80 7.09 3.15 -6.06
C ILE A 80 6.55 2.39 -4.86
N ASP A 81 5.76 1.34 -5.11
CA ASP A 81 5.10 0.58 -4.06
C ASP A 81 6.12 -0.13 -3.18
N ALA A 82 7.04 -0.87 -3.81
CA ALA A 82 8.10 -1.57 -3.12
C ALA A 82 9.04 -0.58 -2.40
N TYR A 83 9.32 0.58 -2.99
CA TYR A 83 10.10 1.63 -2.33
C TYR A 83 9.41 2.15 -1.06
N ILE A 84 8.11 2.47 -1.11
CA ILE A 84 7.37 3.01 0.04
C ILE A 84 7.20 1.96 1.13
N LEU A 85 6.91 0.70 0.77
CA LEU A 85 6.71 -0.38 1.75
C LEU A 85 8.01 -0.82 2.42
N ASN A 86 9.12 -0.91 1.68
CA ASN A 86 10.40 -1.40 2.22
C ASN A 86 11.22 -0.33 2.94
N THR A 87 11.01 0.95 2.64
CA THR A 87 11.84 2.03 3.22
C THR A 87 11.37 2.38 4.64
N PRO A 88 12.25 2.44 5.66
CA PRO A 88 11.83 2.85 7.01
C PRO A 88 11.44 4.33 7.08
N ASP A 89 10.54 4.68 7.99
CA ASP A 89 9.95 6.03 8.16
C ASP A 89 11.03 7.11 8.32
N LYS A 90 12.08 6.78 9.09
CA LYS A 90 13.24 7.64 9.33
C LYS A 90 13.97 8.05 8.05
N LYS A 91 13.96 7.19 7.02
CA LYS A 91 14.61 7.44 5.72
C LYS A 91 13.64 8.08 4.72
N LEU A 92 12.36 7.75 4.82
CA LEU A 92 11.33 8.27 3.92
C LEU A 92 11.10 9.77 4.13
N GLN A 93 10.99 10.21 5.39
CA GLN A 93 10.87 11.61 5.80
C GLN A 93 9.82 12.42 4.99
N SER A 94 8.72 11.78 4.61
CA SER A 94 7.65 12.38 3.81
C SER A 94 6.28 11.96 4.33
N ASP A 95 5.47 12.95 4.70
CA ASP A 95 4.12 12.75 5.22
C ASP A 95 3.23 12.10 4.15
N VAL A 96 3.27 12.64 2.92
CA VAL A 96 2.51 12.09 1.77
C VAL A 96 2.85 10.63 1.50
N ALA A 97 4.11 10.24 1.71
CA ALA A 97 4.53 8.86 1.49
C ALA A 97 4.09 7.92 2.61
N LEU A 98 3.96 8.43 3.85
CA LEU A 98 3.37 7.68 4.97
C LEU A 98 1.85 7.51 4.77
N ASP A 99 1.17 8.55 4.29
CA ASP A 99 -0.26 8.48 3.96
C ASP A 99 -0.50 7.42 2.87
N LEU A 100 0.29 7.46 1.78
CA LEU A 100 0.24 6.45 0.71
C LEU A 100 0.52 5.05 1.24
N ARG A 101 1.46 4.89 2.19
CA ARG A 101 1.69 3.59 2.80
C ARG A 101 0.46 3.10 3.55
N GLY A 102 -0.20 3.97 4.31
CA GLY A 102 -1.46 3.63 4.99
C GLY A 102 -2.51 3.14 4.01
N GLU A 103 -2.75 3.90 2.93
CA GLU A 103 -3.67 3.52 1.86
C GLU A 103 -3.32 2.14 1.25
N MET A 104 -2.03 1.90 0.99
CA MET A 104 -1.55 0.64 0.42
C MET A 104 -1.75 -0.54 1.37
N VAL A 105 -1.42 -0.39 2.65
CA VAL A 105 -1.60 -1.45 3.66
C VAL A 105 -3.09 -1.77 3.80
N GLU A 106 -3.96 -0.76 3.84
CA GLU A 106 -5.41 -0.99 3.85
C GLU A 106 -5.90 -1.72 2.60
N ALA A 107 -5.40 -1.35 1.42
CA ALA A 107 -5.76 -2.02 0.17
C ALA A 107 -5.34 -3.50 0.17
N LEU A 108 -4.12 -3.78 0.63
CA LEU A 108 -3.61 -5.15 0.76
C LEU A 108 -4.42 -5.97 1.77
N LEU A 109 -4.78 -5.39 2.92
CA LEU A 109 -5.61 -6.04 3.93
C LEU A 109 -7.03 -6.34 3.40
N LYS A 110 -7.64 -5.41 2.68
CA LYS A 110 -8.95 -5.62 2.03
C LYS A 110 -8.88 -6.77 1.03
N GLU A 111 -7.80 -6.84 0.26
CA GLU A 111 -7.59 -7.91 -0.71
C GLU A 111 -7.36 -9.27 -0.02
N SER A 112 -6.54 -9.33 1.03
CA SER A 112 -6.34 -10.58 1.78
C SER A 112 -7.65 -11.10 2.41
N VAL A 113 -8.49 -10.21 2.94
CA VAL A 113 -9.80 -10.60 3.50
C VAL A 113 -10.71 -11.18 2.42
N ARG A 114 -10.74 -10.57 1.22
CA ARG A 114 -11.53 -11.06 0.09
C ARG A 114 -11.08 -12.45 -0.37
N VAL A 115 -9.77 -12.64 -0.50
CA VAL A 115 -9.17 -13.92 -0.91
C VAL A 115 -9.52 -15.01 0.10
N HIS A 116 -9.31 -14.77 1.39
CA HIS A 116 -9.66 -15.75 2.44
C HIS A 116 -11.17 -16.04 2.51
N ALA A 117 -12.03 -15.05 2.33
CA ALA A 117 -13.47 -15.27 2.27
C ALA A 117 -13.86 -16.15 1.06
N ALA A 118 -13.23 -15.96 -0.09
CA ALA A 118 -13.44 -16.77 -1.28
C ALA A 118 -12.95 -18.22 -1.08
N GLU A 119 -11.79 -18.41 -0.46
CA GLU A 119 -11.25 -19.73 -0.11
C GLU A 119 -12.18 -20.49 0.83
N GLN A 120 -12.72 -19.83 1.87
CA GLN A 120 -13.68 -20.44 2.81
C GLN A 120 -14.97 -20.86 2.10
N GLN A 121 -15.48 -20.03 1.19
CA GLN A 121 -16.65 -20.37 0.37
C GLN A 121 -16.37 -21.59 -0.51
N GLN A 122 -15.21 -21.64 -1.17
CA GLN A 122 -14.80 -22.77 -2.02
C GLN A 122 -14.60 -24.06 -1.20
N ALA A 123 -14.00 -23.99 -0.02
CA ALA A 123 -13.83 -25.14 0.87
C ALA A 123 -15.17 -25.70 1.40
N ALA A 124 -16.19 -24.84 1.57
CA ALA A 124 -17.53 -25.26 1.97
C ALA A 124 -18.36 -25.86 0.81
N GLN A 125 -18.05 -25.55 -0.45
CA GLN A 125 -18.76 -26.07 -1.62
C GLN A 125 -18.80 -27.61 -1.71
N PRO A 126 -17.71 -28.37 -1.55
CA PRO A 126 -17.73 -29.83 -1.66
C PRO A 126 -18.57 -30.48 -0.55
N GLN A 127 -18.50 -29.99 0.69
CA GLN A 127 -19.34 -30.50 1.78
C GLN A 127 -20.82 -30.22 1.54
N ARG A 128 -21.16 -28.99 1.10
CA ARG A 128 -22.53 -28.63 0.70
C ARG A 128 -23.04 -29.47 -0.47
N GLN A 129 -22.20 -29.71 -1.48
CA GLN A 129 -22.53 -30.58 -2.62
C GLN A 129 -22.73 -32.03 -2.20
N GLN A 130 -21.86 -32.57 -1.34
CA GLN A 130 -21.99 -33.91 -0.78
C GLN A 130 -23.27 -34.06 0.06
N GLN A 131 -23.58 -33.09 0.94
CA GLN A 131 -24.82 -33.08 1.71
C GLN A 131 -26.06 -33.01 0.82
N ARG A 132 -26.07 -32.12 -0.20
CA ARG A 132 -27.15 -32.05 -1.21
C ARG A 132 -27.34 -33.38 -1.93
N ARG A 133 -26.26 -34.01 -2.40
CA ARG A 133 -26.31 -35.32 -3.07
C ARG A 133 -26.87 -36.40 -2.13
N ARG A 134 -26.40 -36.46 -0.88
CA ARG A 134 -26.91 -37.39 0.14
C ARG A 134 -28.41 -37.18 0.41
N ARG A 135 -28.86 -35.93 0.56
CA ARG A 135 -30.28 -35.59 0.75
C ARG A 135 -31.14 -35.99 -0.46
N GLN A 136 -30.67 -35.71 -1.67
CA GLN A 136 -31.36 -36.13 -2.90
C GLN A 136 -31.48 -37.66 -3.00
N GLN A 137 -30.41 -38.39 -2.67
CA GLN A 137 -30.42 -39.85 -2.60
C GLN A 137 -31.42 -40.37 -1.55
N GLN A 138 -31.45 -39.76 -0.37
CA GLN A 138 -32.40 -40.12 0.70
C GLN A 138 -33.86 -39.83 0.32
N ALA A 139 -34.15 -38.70 -0.31
CA ALA A 139 -35.49 -38.37 -0.80
C ALA A 139 -35.96 -39.33 -1.89
N ALA A 140 -35.07 -39.72 -2.81
CA ALA A 140 -35.34 -40.72 -3.85
C ALA A 140 -35.66 -42.10 -3.25
N GLN A 141 -34.98 -42.51 -2.18
CA GLN A 141 -35.28 -43.76 -1.46
C GLN A 141 -36.66 -43.74 -0.79
N LEU A 142 -37.12 -42.59 -0.30
CA LEU A 142 -38.43 -42.42 0.35
C LEU A 142 -39.59 -42.18 -0.64
N GLY A 143 -39.31 -42.09 -1.94
CA GLY A 143 -40.33 -41.84 -2.98
C GLY A 143 -40.92 -40.41 -2.97
N LEU A 144 -40.31 -39.48 -2.25
CA LEU A 144 -40.72 -38.07 -2.19
C LEU A 144 -40.15 -37.30 -3.39
N SER A 145 -40.98 -36.47 -4.04
CA SER A 145 -40.51 -35.67 -5.17
C SER A 145 -39.41 -34.68 -4.75
N PRO A 146 -38.40 -34.40 -5.59
CA PRO A 146 -37.29 -33.52 -5.25
C PRO A 146 -37.73 -32.08 -4.95
N ALA A 147 -38.89 -31.66 -5.49
CA ALA A 147 -39.51 -30.36 -5.20
C ALA A 147 -40.14 -30.32 -3.79
N ALA A 148 -40.76 -31.40 -3.33
CA ALA A 148 -41.34 -31.49 -1.99
C ALA A 148 -40.24 -31.47 -0.90
N ALA A 149 -39.08 -32.08 -1.16
CA ALA A 149 -37.94 -32.09 -0.24
C ALA A 149 -37.27 -30.70 -0.08
N ALA A 150 -37.25 -29.87 -1.13
CA ALA A 150 -36.73 -28.50 -1.06
C ALA A 150 -37.69 -27.54 -0.34
N ALA A 151 -39.01 -27.78 -0.41
CA ALA A 151 -40.03 -26.94 0.20
C ALA A 151 -40.09 -27.05 1.74
N VAL A 152 -39.81 -28.24 2.30
CA VAL A 152 -39.74 -28.45 3.76
C VAL A 152 -38.57 -27.67 4.41
N GLU A 153 -37.53 -27.33 3.65
CA GLU A 153 -36.33 -26.62 4.14
C GLU A 153 -36.50 -25.09 4.17
N ALA A 154 -37.46 -24.51 3.43
CA ALA A 154 -37.64 -23.06 3.32
C ALA A 154 -38.61 -22.47 4.36
N ALA A 155 -39.25 -23.30 5.20
CA ALA A 155 -40.12 -22.84 6.28
C ALA A 155 -39.27 -22.50 7.52
N PRO A 156 -39.12 -21.21 7.90
CA PRO A 156 -38.61 -20.89 9.22
C PRO A 156 -39.65 -21.30 10.26
N LEU A 157 -39.21 -21.95 11.36
CA LEU A 157 -40.00 -22.13 12.58
C LEU A 157 -40.12 -20.80 13.34
#